data_AF-A0A6V7II34-F1
#
_entry.id   AF-A0A6V7II34-F1
#
_cell.length_a   1.000
_cell.length_b   1.000
_cell.length_c   1.000
_cell.angle_alpha   90.00
_cell.angle_beta   90.00
_cell.angle_gamma   90.00
#
_symmetry.space_group_name_H-M   'P 1'
#
loop_
_entity.id
_entity.type
_entity.pdbx_description
1 polymer ?
#
loop_
_entity_poly.entity_id
_entity_poly.type
_entity_poly.pdbx_seq_one_letter_code
_entity_poly.pdbx_strand_id
1 'polypeptide(L)'
;YANLYNGEELTKVNVFLSDSTKTLEDYQTTIAYYHDLAANLPVMIEKTVFAGLFEITQNDFIETIVSSVNELKNSLIQRVVSNYQAKAKT
;
A
#
# COMPACT_ATOMS: atom_id res chain seq x y z
N TYR A 1 -12.24 -4.03 2.48
CA TYR A 1 -10.95 -4.51 3.01
C TYR A 1 -10.46 -5.80 2.37
N ALA A 2 -11.32 -6.65 1.78
CA ALA A 2 -10.88 -7.90 1.15
C ALA A 2 -9.74 -7.71 0.14
N ASN A 3 -9.80 -6.65 -0.66
CA ASN A 3 -8.77 -6.23 -1.60
C ASN A 3 -7.37 -6.03 -0.98
N LEU A 4 -7.30 -5.71 0.32
CA LEU A 4 -6.05 -5.42 1.03
C LEU A 4 -5.30 -6.69 1.47
N TYR A 5 -5.97 -7.84 1.49
CA TYR A 5 -5.37 -9.11 1.92
C TYR A 5 -5.58 -10.27 0.92
N ASN A 6 -6.29 -10.04 -0.18
CA ASN A 6 -6.51 -11.03 -1.25
C ASN A 6 -5.50 -10.91 -2.42
N GLY A 7 -4.52 -10.01 -2.34
CA GLY A 7 -3.50 -9.78 -3.37
C GLY A 7 -3.93 -8.88 -4.55
N GLU A 8 -5.14 -8.31 -4.51
CA GLU A 8 -5.63 -7.42 -5.56
C GLU A 8 -4.81 -6.12 -5.65
N GLU A 9 -4.49 -5.50 -4.51
CA GLU A 9 -3.67 -4.28 -4.48
C GLU A 9 -2.23 -4.53 -4.98
N LEU A 10 -1.66 -5.70 -4.67
CA LEU A 10 -0.37 -6.10 -5.21
C LEU A 10 -0.41 -6.21 -6.74
N THR A 11 -1.48 -6.82 -7.28
CA THR A 11 -1.69 -6.91 -8.72
C THR A 11 -1.76 -5.52 -9.37
N LYS A 12 -2.51 -4.59 -8.77
CA LYS A 12 -2.62 -3.20 -9.27
C LYS A 12 -1.26 -2.50 -9.33
N VAL A 13 -0.46 -2.60 -8.27
CA VAL A 13 0.88 -2.01 -8.23
C VAL A 13 1.82 -2.64 -9.25
N ASN A 14 1.79 -3.97 -9.41
CA ASN A 14 2.61 -4.65 -10.40
C ASN A 14 2.27 -4.24 -11.83
N VAL A 15 0.97 -4.11 -12.15
CA VAL A 15 0.51 -3.59 -13.44
C VAL A 15 0.99 -2.15 -13.63
N PHE A 16 0.83 -1.30 -12.61
CA PHE A 16 1.30 0.09 -12.65
C PHE A 16 2.82 0.18 -12.91
N LEU A 17 3.62 -0.62 -12.20
CA LEU A 17 5.08 -0.63 -12.31
C LEU A 17 5.60 -1.20 -13.63
N SER A 18 4.78 -2.00 -14.33
CA SER A 18 5.11 -2.59 -15.63
C SER A 18 4.77 -1.65 -16.79
N ASP A 19 3.94 -0.64 -16.54
CA ASP A 19 3.55 0.37 -17.53
C ASP A 19 4.63 1.47 -17.62
N SER A 20 5.39 1.46 -18.72
CA SER A 20 6.45 2.44 -18.98
C SER A 20 5.93 3.83 -19.37
N THR A 21 4.63 3.97 -19.60
CA THR A 21 4.00 5.26 -19.95
C THR A 21 3.67 6.12 -18.73
N LYS A 22 3.76 5.54 -17.52
CA LYS A 22 3.48 6.25 -16.27
C LYS A 22 4.38 7.46 -16.08
N THR A 23 3.74 8.60 -15.85
CA THR A 23 4.37 9.89 -15.60
C THR A 23 4.72 10.05 -14.12
N LEU A 24 5.58 11.02 -13.80
CA LEU A 24 5.91 11.32 -12.40
C LEU A 24 4.65 11.71 -11.58
N GLU A 25 3.69 12.38 -12.21
CA GLU A 25 2.42 12.77 -11.59
C GLU A 25 1.55 11.55 -11.25
N ASP A 26 1.53 10.53 -12.11
CA ASP A 26 0.87 9.25 -11.83
C ASP A 26 1.47 8.57 -10.59
N TYR A 27 2.81 8.56 -10.49
CA TYR A 27 3.50 8.01 -9.32
C TYR A 27 3.15 8.82 -8.06
N GLN A 28 3.18 10.15 -8.12
CA GLN A 28 2.85 11.01 -6.99
C GLN A 28 1.43 10.73 -6.48
N THR A 29 0.46 10.67 -7.39
CA THR A 29 -0.94 10.40 -7.06
C THR A 29 -1.10 9.01 -6.41
N THR A 30 -0.45 8.00 -6.97
CA THR A 30 -0.55 6.62 -6.47
C THR A 30 0.17 6.45 -5.12
N ILE A 31 1.31 7.10 -4.92
CA ILE A 31 2.04 7.12 -3.65
C ILE A 31 1.20 7.80 -2.55
N ALA A 32 0.57 8.93 -2.88
CA ALA A 32 -0.31 9.64 -1.94
C ALA A 32 -1.50 8.75 -1.54
N TYR A 33 -2.13 8.07 -2.50
CA TYR A 33 -3.21 7.12 -2.22
C TYR A 33 -2.80 6.04 -1.21
N TYR A 34 -1.67 5.36 -1.43
CA TYR A 34 -1.20 4.31 -0.50
C TYR A 34 -0.70 4.88 0.84
N HIS A 35 -0.20 6.12 0.87
CA HIS A 35 0.13 6.81 2.11
C HIS A 35 -1.11 7.06 2.96
N ASP A 36 -2.15 7.65 2.37
CA ASP A 36 -3.40 7.97 3.06
C ASP A 36 -4.13 6.70 3.48
N LEU A 37 -4.11 5.66 2.63
CA LEU A 37 -4.69 4.36 2.96
C LEU A 37 -4.01 3.75 4.21
N ALA A 38 -2.68 3.71 4.26
CA ALA A 38 -1.95 3.21 5.42
C ALA A 38 -2.25 4.00 6.70
N ALA A 39 -2.37 5.33 6.61
CA ALA A 39 -2.67 6.19 7.75
C ALA A 39 -4.09 5.99 8.27
N ASN A 40 -5.05 5.71 7.39
CA ASN A 40 -6.46 5.60 7.74
C ASN A 40 -6.86 4.19 8.21
N LEU A 41 -6.16 3.14 7.79
CA LEU A 41 -6.51 1.75 8.14
C LEU A 41 -6.67 1.47 9.64
N PRO A 42 -5.76 1.93 10.53
CA PRO A 42 -5.91 1.75 11.97
C PRO A 42 -7.12 2.46 12.60
N VAL A 43 -7.67 3.45 11.91
CA VAL A 43 -8.85 4.22 12.34
C VAL A 43 -10.13 3.59 11.80
N MET A 44 -10.07 3.06 10.57
CA MET A 44 -11.23 2.52 9.86
C MET A 44 -11.60 1.08 10.27
N ILE A 45 -10.67 0.33 10.87
CA ILE A 45 -10.89 -1.06 11.29
C ILE A 45 -11.03 -1.11 12.81
N GLU A 46 -12.13 -1.73 13.26
CA GLU A 46 -12.37 -1.95 14.69
C GLU A 46 -11.34 -2.93 15.26
N LYS A 47 -10.54 -2.44 16.22
CA LYS A 47 -9.40 -3.17 16.79
C LYS A 47 -9.80 -4.37 17.63
N THR A 48 -10.99 -4.32 18.22
CA THR A 48 -11.49 -5.36 19.10
C THR A 48 -12.95 -5.63 18.75
N VAL A 49 -13.25 -6.87 18.36
CA VAL A 49 -14.62 -7.29 18.04
C VAL A 49 -15.10 -8.27 19.09
N PHE A 50 -16.31 -8.04 19.61
CA PHE A 50 -16.99 -8.93 20.54
C PHE A 50 -17.90 -9.89 19.78
N ALA A 51 -17.60 -11.18 19.84
CA ALA A 51 -18.37 -12.23 19.18
C ALA A 51 -18.94 -13.18 20.24
N GLY A 52 -20.13 -12.84 20.75
CA GLY A 52 -20.79 -13.59 21.82
C GLY A 52 -20.00 -13.51 23.13
N LEU A 53 -19.40 -14.63 23.54
CA LEU A 53 -18.56 -14.72 24.75
C LEU A 53 -17.06 -14.45 24.49
N PHE A 54 -16.68 -14.18 23.24
CA PHE A 54 -15.29 -14.01 22.83
C PHE A 54 -14.96 -12.55 22.55
N GLU A 55 -13.78 -12.14 22.97
CA GLU A 55 -13.12 -10.90 22.57
C GLU A 55 -12.02 -11.24 21.56
N ILE A 56 -12.07 -10.65 20.37
CA ILE A 56 -11.10 -10.88 19.30
C ILE A 56 -10.36 -9.58 19.02
N THR A 57 -9.07 -9.54 19.37
CA THR A 57 -8.17 -8.43 19.04
C THR A 57 -7.61 -8.61 17.64
N GLN A 58 -7.74 -7.59 16.80
CA GLN A 58 -7.29 -7.57 15.41
C GLN A 58 -6.05 -6.68 15.20
N ASN A 59 -5.40 -6.20 16.27
CA ASN A 59 -4.25 -5.31 16.16
C ASN A 59 -3.16 -5.87 15.24
N ASP A 60 -2.70 -7.09 15.47
CA ASP A 60 -1.64 -7.72 14.66
C ASP A 60 -2.04 -7.85 13.19
N PHE A 61 -3.33 -8.11 12.92
CA PHE A 61 -3.86 -8.17 11.57
C PHE A 61 -3.86 -6.80 10.89
N ILE A 62 -4.32 -5.77 11.60
CA ILE A 62 -4.31 -4.38 11.12
C ILE A 62 -2.86 -3.93 10.85
N GLU A 63 -1.94 -4.21 11.76
CA GLU A 63 -0.51 -3.89 11.61
C GLU A 63 0.09 -4.58 10.38
N THR A 64 -0.26 -5.86 10.16
CA THR A 64 0.18 -6.62 8.98
C THR A 64 -0.32 -5.97 7.69
N ILE A 65 -1.59 -5.57 7.63
CA ILE A 65 -2.14 -4.89 6.44
C ILE A 65 -1.44 -3.55 6.23
N VAL A 66 -1.27 -2.74 7.27
CA VAL A 66 -0.60 -1.45 7.19
C VAL A 66 0.85 -1.61 6.71
N SER A 67 1.56 -2.63 7.17
CA SER A 67 2.90 -2.96 6.69
C SER A 67 2.87 -3.28 5.20
N SER A 68 1.97 -4.16 4.75
CA SER A 68 1.84 -4.53 3.34
C SER A 68 1.54 -3.32 2.43
N VAL A 69 0.62 -2.44 2.86
CA VAL A 69 0.31 -1.20 2.12
C VAL A 69 1.53 -0.27 2.04
N ASN A 70 2.33 -0.18 3.11
CA ASN A 70 3.57 0.59 3.08
C ASN A 70 4.63 -0.03 2.17
N GLU A 71 4.71 -1.35 2.07
CA GLU A 71 5.60 -2.03 1.11
C GLU A 71 5.23 -1.69 -0.33
N LEU A 72 3.93 -1.72 -0.67
CA LEU A 72 3.43 -1.31 -1.99
C LEU A 72 3.84 0.14 -2.33
N LYS A 73 3.63 1.07 -1.39
CA LYS A 73 4.08 2.46 -1.52
C LYS A 73 5.59 2.55 -1.74
N ASN A 74 6.37 1.78 -0.99
CA ASN A 74 7.83 1.79 -1.10
C ASN A 74 8.31 1.26 -2.45
N SER A 75 7.66 0.24 -3.03
CA SER A 75 7.98 -0.23 -4.39
C SER A 75 7.80 0.86 -5.44
N LEU A 76 6.76 1.69 -5.32
CA LEU A 76 6.54 2.84 -6.20
C LEU A 76 7.66 3.89 -6.05
N ILE A 77 8.02 4.24 -4.81
CA ILE A 77 9.10 5.20 -4.52
C ILE A 77 10.44 4.68 -5.07
N GLN A 78 10.77 3.41 -4.83
CA GLN A 78 12.01 2.80 -5.31
C GLN A 78 12.12 2.85 -6.84
N ARG A 79 11.01 2.64 -7.55
CA ARG A 79 10.98 2.76 -9.01
C ARG A 79 11.25 4.18 -9.48
N VAL A 80 10.63 5.20 -8.86
CA VAL A 80 10.90 6.62 -9.17
C VAL A 80 12.37 6.97 -8.93
N VAL A 81 12.91 6.59 -7.78
CA VAL A 81 14.33 6.82 -7.44
C VAL A 81 15.25 6.16 -8.47
N SER A 82 14.98 4.90 -8.83
CA SER A 82 15.77 4.17 -9.82
C SER A 82 15.75 4.84 -11.20
N ASN A 83 14.57 5.30 -11.65
CA ASN A 83 14.41 6.00 -12.92
C ASN A 83 15.19 7.33 -12.93
N TYR A 84 15.16 8.08 -11.83
CA TYR A 84 15.91 9.33 -11.70
C TYR A 84 17.42 9.09 -11.71
N GLN A 85 17.89 8.10 -10.93
CA GLN A 85 19.31 7.74 -10.89
C GLN A 85 19.84 7.25 -12.24
N ALA A 86 19.03 6.51 -13.00
CA ALA A 86 19.40 6.09 -14.35
C ALA A 86 19.64 7.29 -15.27
N LYS A 87 18.72 8.27 -15.25
CA LYS A 87 18.87 9.51 -16.02
C LYS A 87 20.08 10.34 -15.60
N ALA A 88 20.39 10.44 -14.31
CA ALA A 88 21.51 11.22 -13.81
C ALA A 88 22.90 10.60 -14.11
N LYS A 89 22.95 9.29 -14.38
CA LYS A 89 24.19 8.59 -14.79
C LYS A 89 24.46 8.66 -16.30
N THR A 90 23.53 9.21 -17.08
CA THR A 90 23.62 9.35 -18.54
C THR A 90 24.06 10.77 -18.88
#